data_AF-A0A7S0SQ19-F1
#
_entry.id   AF-A0A7S0SQ19-F1
#
_cell.length_a   1.000
_cell.length_b   1.000
_cell.length_c   1.000
_cell.angle_alpha   90.00
_cell.angle_beta   90.00
_cell.angle_gamma   90.00
#
_symmetry.space_group_name_H-M   'P 1'
#
loop_
_entity.id
_entity.type
_entity.pdbx_description
1 polymer ?
#
loop_
_entity_poly.entity_id
_entity_poly.type
_entity_poly.pdbx_seq_one_letter_code
_entity_poly.pdbx_strand_id
1 'polypeptide(L)'
;MLAKLASARNKPNKQTIVSWRAVGEMMASLPMRSIKGLGGKFGEQVEALLAAHLGSHGTGGDAAMHPGSGRGSASEGGFMASTLQSLPHKVISCRFDAKTATWLTRVGRGEDTDAVTPNVRDGIKSINAFKSFAAIPDVLGVHRWLRVLSGELAGRLLEDRMALRRTPKLLKLEYRANLKASHLRDWTAGRASELTEMRSRSFAFPAAATSALSAAAAATATA
;
A
#
# COMPACT_ATOMS: atom_id res chain seq x y z
N MET A 1 7.84 -2.98 -12.84
CA MET A 1 6.37 -3.14 -12.90
C MET A 1 5.93 -4.46 -13.54
N LEU A 2 6.20 -4.69 -14.83
CA LEU A 2 5.66 -5.83 -15.60
C LEU A 2 5.98 -7.20 -15.00
N ALA A 3 7.20 -7.40 -14.48
CA ALA A 3 7.59 -8.67 -13.83
C ALA A 3 6.63 -9.09 -12.69
N LYS A 4 6.15 -8.12 -11.89
CA LYS A 4 5.22 -8.37 -10.78
C LYS A 4 3.82 -8.76 -11.24
N LEU A 5 3.41 -8.27 -12.41
CA LEU A 5 2.12 -8.56 -13.03
C LEU A 5 2.18 -9.92 -13.75
N ALA A 6 3.26 -10.16 -14.48
CA ALA A 6 3.49 -11.41 -15.20
C ALA A 6 3.57 -12.63 -14.28
N SER A 7 4.21 -12.49 -13.11
CA SER A 7 4.35 -13.59 -12.14
C SER A 7 3.02 -14.09 -11.55
N ALA A 8 1.93 -13.33 -11.71
CA ALA A 8 0.61 -13.73 -11.27
C ALA A 8 -0.20 -14.54 -12.30
N ARG A 9 0.15 -14.46 -13.60
CA ARG A 9 -0.69 -14.96 -14.70
C ARG A 9 -0.80 -16.48 -14.80
N ASN A 10 0.27 -17.20 -14.48
CA ASN A 10 0.36 -18.66 -14.67
C ASN A 10 0.51 -19.41 -13.35
N LYS A 11 0.06 -18.83 -12.24
CA LYS A 11 0.12 -19.51 -10.94
C LYS A 11 -0.71 -20.81 -10.94
N PRO A 12 -0.36 -21.81 -10.10
CA PRO A 12 0.83 -21.90 -9.24
C PRO A 12 2.05 -22.49 -9.97
N ASN A 13 3.25 -22.34 -9.37
CA ASN A 13 4.51 -23.01 -9.79
C ASN A 13 4.89 -22.88 -11.28
N LYS A 14 4.69 -21.71 -11.89
CA LYS A 14 5.17 -21.43 -13.25
C LYS A 14 5.84 -20.05 -13.31
N GLN A 15 6.62 -19.85 -14.35
CA GLN A 15 7.22 -18.57 -14.71
C GLN A 15 6.54 -18.01 -15.97
N THR A 16 6.41 -16.69 -16.02
CA THR A 16 5.92 -15.97 -17.20
C THR A 16 7.04 -15.06 -17.69
N ILE A 17 7.40 -15.18 -18.97
CA ILE A 17 8.34 -14.28 -19.64
C ILE A 17 7.51 -13.33 -20.51
N VAL A 18 7.80 -12.02 -20.43
CA VAL A 18 7.15 -10.99 -21.25
C VAL A 18 8.24 -10.31 -22.05
N SER A 19 8.27 -10.57 -23.36
CA SER A 19 9.17 -9.88 -24.28
C SER A 19 8.65 -8.47 -24.59
N TRP A 20 9.51 -7.58 -25.07
CA TRP A 20 9.12 -6.24 -25.49
C TRP A 20 7.93 -6.24 -26.47
N ARG A 21 7.91 -7.18 -27.41
CA ARG A 21 6.81 -7.32 -28.40
C ARG A 21 5.48 -7.71 -27.76
N ALA A 22 5.51 -8.48 -26.68
CA ALA A 22 4.31 -8.93 -25.97
C ALA A 22 3.77 -7.87 -24.98
N VAL A 23 4.48 -6.75 -24.76
CA VAL A 23 4.06 -5.71 -23.81
C VAL A 23 2.72 -5.10 -24.23
N GLY A 24 2.54 -4.78 -25.52
CA GLY A 24 1.29 -4.20 -26.01
C GLY A 24 0.07 -5.08 -25.73
N GLU A 25 0.17 -6.37 -26.07
CA GLU A 25 -0.87 -7.37 -25.80
C GLU A 25 -1.12 -7.56 -24.29
N MET A 26 -0.06 -7.59 -23.50
CA MET A 26 -0.16 -7.67 -22.05
C MET A 26 -0.90 -6.47 -21.46
N MET A 27 -0.60 -5.26 -21.92
CA MET A 27 -1.22 -4.02 -21.44
C MET A 27 -2.67 -3.89 -21.90
N ALA A 28 -3.02 -4.43 -23.08
CA ALA A 28 -4.40 -4.43 -23.59
C ALA A 28 -5.35 -5.33 -22.78
N SER A 29 -4.83 -6.39 -22.17
CA SER A 29 -5.60 -7.34 -21.34
C SER A 29 -5.50 -7.09 -19.84
N LEU A 30 -4.76 -6.07 -19.41
CA LEU A 30 -4.49 -5.78 -18.00
C LEU A 30 -5.42 -4.67 -17.50
N PRO A 31 -6.22 -4.89 -16.44
CA PRO A 31 -6.98 -3.79 -15.83
C PRO A 31 -6.05 -2.69 -15.32
N MET A 32 -6.37 -1.42 -15.61
CA MET A 32 -5.52 -0.27 -15.26
C MET A 32 -5.19 -0.24 -13.75
N ARG A 33 -6.16 -0.51 -12.88
CA ARG A 33 -5.98 -0.52 -11.42
C ARG A 33 -5.07 -1.63 -10.90
N SER A 34 -4.71 -2.61 -11.73
CA SER A 34 -3.73 -3.64 -11.37
C SER A 34 -2.30 -3.10 -11.33
N ILE A 35 -2.04 -1.97 -12.00
CA ILE A 35 -0.72 -1.33 -12.00
C ILE A 35 -0.40 -0.78 -10.62
N LYS A 36 0.82 -1.05 -10.14
CA LYS A 36 1.34 -0.51 -8.88
C LYS A 36 1.24 1.02 -8.90
N GLY A 37 0.58 1.58 -7.90
CA GLY A 37 0.32 3.03 -7.79
C GLY A 37 -1.06 3.46 -8.26
N LEU A 38 -1.72 2.69 -9.13
CA LEU A 38 -3.06 3.01 -9.67
C LEU A 38 -4.22 2.27 -8.99
N GLY A 39 -3.96 1.48 -7.94
CA GLY A 39 -5.01 0.72 -7.25
C GLY A 39 -5.88 1.52 -6.26
N GLY A 40 -5.54 2.79 -5.99
CA GLY A 40 -6.21 3.62 -4.98
C GLY A 40 -6.82 4.90 -5.54
N LYS A 41 -6.96 5.92 -4.69
CA LYS A 41 -7.53 7.24 -5.04
C LYS A 41 -6.86 7.90 -6.24
N PHE A 42 -5.56 7.73 -6.39
CA PHE A 42 -4.86 8.26 -7.56
C PHE A 42 -5.31 7.57 -8.85
N GLY A 43 -5.55 6.25 -8.82
CA GLY A 43 -6.16 5.53 -9.94
C GLY A 43 -7.55 6.05 -10.29
N GLU A 44 -8.40 6.32 -9.29
CA GLU A 44 -9.73 6.93 -9.49
C GLU A 44 -9.63 8.28 -10.22
N GLN A 45 -8.65 9.11 -9.84
CA GLN A 45 -8.41 10.40 -10.52
C GLN A 45 -7.97 10.21 -11.98
N VAL A 46 -7.17 9.17 -12.26
CA VAL A 46 -6.73 8.85 -13.62
C VAL A 46 -7.89 8.31 -14.47
N GLU A 47 -8.78 7.47 -13.91
CA GLU A 47 -9.98 7.01 -14.60
C GLU A 47 -10.93 8.16 -14.93
N ALA A 48 -11.12 9.09 -13.99
CA ALA A 48 -11.93 10.28 -14.24
C ALA A 48 -11.34 11.15 -15.37
N LEU A 49 -10.01 11.27 -15.42
CA LEU A 49 -9.32 11.98 -16.51
C LEU A 49 -9.48 11.26 -17.86
N LEU A 50 -9.37 9.93 -17.88
CA LEU A 50 -9.60 9.10 -19.07
C LEU A 50 -11.04 9.25 -19.58
N ALA A 51 -12.03 9.12 -18.69
CA ALA A 51 -13.44 9.25 -19.04
C ALA A 51 -13.75 10.65 -19.62
N ALA A 52 -13.22 11.72 -19.01
CA ALA A 52 -13.39 13.08 -19.52
C ALA A 52 -12.73 13.28 -20.90
N HIS A 53 -11.53 12.75 -21.10
CA HIS A 53 -10.80 12.88 -22.36
C HIS A 53 -11.46 12.10 -23.50
N LEU A 54 -11.86 10.85 -23.24
CA LEU A 54 -12.49 9.97 -24.23
C LEU A 54 -13.95 10.37 -24.51
N GLY A 55 -14.68 10.82 -23.49
CA GLY A 55 -16.05 11.33 -23.62
C GLY A 55 -16.14 12.60 -24.47
N SER A 56 -15.08 13.41 -24.50
CA SER A 56 -14.99 14.60 -25.34
C SER A 56 -14.77 14.28 -26.83
N HIS A 57 -14.46 13.02 -27.18
CA HIS A 57 -14.16 12.56 -28.54
C HIS A 57 -15.27 11.75 -29.22
N GLY A 58 -16.47 11.65 -28.64
CA GLY A 58 -17.68 11.20 -29.33
C GLY A 58 -17.58 9.88 -30.11
N THR A 59 -17.64 8.75 -29.41
CA THR A 59 -18.11 7.48 -29.99
C THR A 59 -19.11 6.83 -29.05
N GLY A 60 -20.36 6.74 -29.51
CA GLY A 60 -21.47 6.08 -28.82
C GLY A 60 -21.27 4.57 -28.81
N GLY A 61 -20.75 4.05 -27.70
CA GLY A 61 -20.75 2.63 -27.38
C GLY A 61 -21.09 2.47 -25.90
N ASP A 62 -22.23 1.83 -25.64
CA ASP A 62 -22.80 1.54 -24.32
C ASP A 62 -21.96 0.53 -23.50
N ALA A 63 -20.68 0.81 -23.28
CA ALA A 63 -19.92 0.16 -22.22
C ALA A 63 -20.16 0.98 -20.96
N ALA A 64 -21.15 0.59 -20.15
CA ALA A 64 -21.50 1.25 -18.91
C ALA A 64 -20.27 1.41 -18.00
N MET A 65 -19.61 2.56 -18.10
CA MET A 65 -18.45 2.95 -17.31
C MET A 65 -18.91 3.11 -15.86
N HIS A 66 -18.65 2.10 -15.04
CA HIS A 66 -18.89 2.20 -13.62
C HIS A 66 -17.62 2.74 -12.95
N PRO A 67 -17.67 3.92 -12.30
CA PRO A 67 -16.58 4.32 -11.43
C PRO A 67 -16.42 3.23 -10.36
N GLY A 68 -15.20 2.71 -10.22
CA GLY A 68 -14.92 1.65 -9.26
C GLY A 68 -15.39 2.04 -7.86
N SER A 69 -15.91 1.09 -7.08
CA SER A 69 -16.60 1.33 -5.80
C SER A 69 -15.71 1.90 -4.67
N GLY A 70 -14.46 2.25 -4.99
CA GLY A 70 -13.42 2.64 -4.04
C GLY A 70 -12.90 1.49 -3.19
N ARG A 71 -13.36 0.24 -3.41
CA ARG A 71 -12.92 -0.95 -2.65
C ARG A 71 -11.56 -1.49 -3.09
N GLY A 72 -10.95 -0.90 -4.12
CA GLY A 72 -9.54 -1.13 -4.48
C GLY A 72 -9.28 -2.53 -5.04
N SER A 73 -10.30 -3.23 -5.54
CA SER A 73 -10.09 -4.47 -6.28
C SER A 73 -9.45 -4.15 -7.63
N ALA A 74 -8.47 -4.96 -8.03
CA ALA A 74 -7.85 -4.90 -9.35
C ALA A 74 -8.86 -5.11 -10.51
N SER A 75 -10.05 -5.66 -10.21
CA SER A 75 -11.15 -5.89 -11.15
C SER A 75 -12.20 -4.77 -11.18
N GLU A 76 -12.12 -3.79 -10.29
CA GLU A 76 -13.04 -2.64 -10.26
C GLU A 76 -12.42 -1.48 -11.05
N GLY A 77 -12.93 -1.20 -12.26
CA GLY A 77 -12.42 -0.15 -13.13
C GLY A 77 -12.43 -0.60 -14.59
N GLY A 78 -13.18 0.09 -15.44
CA GLY A 78 -13.47 -0.33 -16.81
C GLY A 78 -12.35 -0.13 -17.83
N PHE A 79 -11.26 0.57 -17.46
CA PHE A 79 -10.17 0.86 -18.38
C PHE A 79 -9.06 -0.19 -18.33
N MET A 80 -8.59 -0.56 -19.51
CA MET A 80 -7.37 -1.36 -19.65
C MET A 80 -6.14 -0.47 -19.50
N ALA A 81 -5.02 -1.07 -19.12
CA ALA A 81 -3.77 -0.37 -18.94
C ALA A 81 -3.27 0.28 -20.25
N SER A 82 -3.56 -0.34 -21.40
CA SER A 82 -3.27 0.24 -22.73
C SER A 82 -4.02 1.56 -22.97
N THR A 83 -5.20 1.76 -22.38
CA THR A 83 -5.99 2.99 -22.53
C THR A 83 -5.24 4.21 -21.99
N LEU A 84 -4.29 4.04 -21.06
CA LEU A 84 -3.43 5.15 -20.61
C LEU A 84 -2.68 5.84 -21.75
N GLN A 85 -2.38 5.14 -22.85
CA GLN A 85 -1.69 5.71 -24.01
C GLN A 85 -2.56 6.70 -24.78
N SER A 86 -3.89 6.68 -24.60
CA SER A 86 -4.78 7.64 -25.23
C SER A 86 -4.72 9.02 -24.58
N LEU A 87 -4.11 9.18 -23.40
CA LEU A 87 -3.95 10.47 -22.75
C LEU A 87 -2.72 11.22 -23.29
N PRO A 88 -2.89 12.37 -23.96
CA PRO A 88 -1.76 13.20 -24.35
C PRO A 88 -1.02 13.72 -23.12
N HIS A 89 0.32 13.80 -23.19
CA HIS A 89 1.12 14.30 -22.07
C HIS A 89 0.66 15.68 -21.56
N LYS A 90 0.23 16.57 -22.47
CA LYS A 90 -0.32 17.89 -22.12
C LYS A 90 -1.55 17.78 -21.19
N VAL A 91 -2.47 16.85 -21.47
CA VAL A 91 -3.68 16.62 -20.65
C VAL A 91 -3.30 16.12 -19.27
N ILE A 92 -2.34 15.18 -19.19
CA ILE A 92 -1.83 14.64 -17.92
C ILE A 92 -1.17 15.75 -17.09
N SER A 93 -0.31 16.56 -17.72
CA SER A 93 0.45 17.64 -17.06
C SER A 93 -0.42 18.83 -16.65
N CYS A 94 -1.61 19.01 -17.23
CA CYS A 94 -2.59 19.98 -16.72
C CYS A 94 -3.23 19.53 -15.40
N ARG A 95 -3.21 18.22 -15.09
CA ARG A 95 -3.89 17.65 -13.92
C ARG A 95 -2.95 17.24 -12.79
N PHE A 96 -1.74 16.82 -13.14
CA PHE A 96 -0.77 16.26 -12.20
C PHE A 96 0.59 16.95 -12.30
N ASP A 97 1.41 16.81 -11.26
CA ASP A 97 2.78 17.32 -11.26
C ASP A 97 3.66 16.64 -12.32
N ALA A 98 4.76 17.30 -12.70
CA ALA A 98 5.63 16.84 -13.79
C ALA A 98 6.18 15.42 -13.59
N LYS A 99 6.48 15.02 -12.35
CA LYS A 99 7.00 13.68 -12.04
C LYS A 99 5.90 12.64 -12.26
N THR A 100 4.71 12.89 -11.74
CA THR A 100 3.55 12.02 -11.92
C THR A 100 3.13 11.91 -13.39
N ALA A 101 3.13 13.03 -14.13
CA ALA A 101 2.80 13.03 -15.55
C ALA A 101 3.78 12.20 -16.38
N THR A 102 5.08 12.38 -16.15
CA THR A 102 6.14 11.60 -16.80
C THR A 102 6.02 10.11 -16.48
N TRP A 103 5.79 9.78 -15.20
CA TRP A 103 5.60 8.41 -14.76
C TRP A 103 4.38 7.76 -15.43
N LEU A 104 3.23 8.46 -15.49
CA LEU A 104 2.00 7.91 -16.07
C LEU A 104 2.15 7.64 -17.58
N THR A 105 2.80 8.54 -18.31
CA THR A 105 3.10 8.33 -19.74
C THR A 105 3.98 7.08 -19.97
N ARG A 106 5.01 6.87 -19.14
CA ARG A 106 5.89 5.68 -19.23
C ARG A 106 5.14 4.40 -18.90
N VAL A 107 4.41 4.42 -17.79
CA VAL A 107 3.64 3.28 -17.31
C VAL A 107 2.59 2.84 -18.34
N GLY A 108 1.94 3.78 -19.03
CA GLY A 108 1.01 3.46 -20.12
C GLY A 108 1.65 2.67 -21.28
N ARG A 109 2.97 2.85 -21.50
CA ARG A 109 3.76 2.11 -22.50
C ARG A 109 4.33 0.79 -21.95
N GLY A 110 4.05 0.47 -20.68
CA GLY A 110 4.65 -0.69 -20.00
C GLY A 110 6.06 -0.43 -19.50
N GLU A 111 6.53 0.82 -19.51
CA GLU A 111 7.88 1.20 -19.09
C GLU A 111 7.90 1.54 -17.59
N ASP A 112 8.88 0.99 -16.87
CA ASP A 112 9.14 1.29 -15.47
C ASP A 112 10.65 1.37 -15.26
N THR A 113 11.14 2.56 -14.89
CA THR A 113 12.56 2.86 -14.69
C THR A 113 13.00 2.76 -13.24
N ASP A 114 12.13 2.31 -12.33
CA ASP A 114 12.49 2.13 -10.93
C ASP A 114 13.60 1.08 -10.81
N ALA A 115 14.74 1.48 -10.25
CA ALA A 115 15.88 0.59 -10.05
C ALA A 115 15.55 -0.50 -9.02
N VAL A 116 16.06 -1.70 -9.27
CA VAL A 116 16.04 -2.77 -8.26
C VAL A 116 17.08 -2.43 -7.20
N THR A 117 16.62 -2.02 -6.02
CA THR A 117 17.52 -1.71 -4.90
C THR A 117 17.78 -2.96 -4.06
N PRO A 118 19.04 -3.35 -3.82
CA PRO A 118 19.35 -4.47 -2.94
C PRO A 118 18.99 -4.11 -1.50
N ASN A 119 18.00 -4.80 -0.93
CA ASN A 119 17.56 -4.60 0.45
C ASN A 119 18.37 -5.46 1.46
N VAL A 120 19.60 -5.87 1.12
CA VAL A 120 20.30 -6.97 1.82
C VAL A 120 20.84 -6.58 3.20
N ARG A 121 21.16 -5.29 3.45
CA ARG A 121 21.66 -4.81 4.76
C ARG A 121 20.62 -4.02 5.58
N ASP A 122 19.64 -3.39 4.93
CA ASP A 122 18.59 -2.56 5.55
C ASP A 122 17.19 -3.22 5.54
N GLY A 123 17.10 -4.50 5.20
CA GLY A 123 15.92 -5.15 4.59
C GLY A 123 14.56 -4.91 5.25
N ILE A 124 14.54 -4.64 6.55
CA ILE A 124 13.34 -4.24 7.28
C ILE A 124 13.53 -2.81 7.77
N LYS A 125 12.70 -1.86 7.30
CA LYS A 125 12.79 -0.44 7.69
C LYS A 125 11.97 -0.10 8.93
N SER A 126 11.01 -0.95 9.30
CA SER A 126 10.18 -0.83 10.49
C SER A 126 9.68 -2.21 10.92
N ILE A 127 9.52 -2.38 12.23
CA ILE A 127 8.93 -3.57 12.85
C ILE A 127 7.71 -3.11 13.62
N ASN A 128 6.60 -3.83 13.48
CA ASN A 128 5.32 -3.47 14.09
C ASN A 128 4.72 -4.63 14.88
N ALA A 129 3.78 -4.31 15.75
CA ALA A 129 2.79 -5.22 16.30
C ALA A 129 1.45 -4.47 16.24
N PHE A 130 0.42 -5.09 15.66
CA PHE A 130 -0.84 -4.40 15.35
C PHE A 130 -2.04 -5.31 15.56
N LYS A 131 -3.14 -4.73 16.05
CA LYS A 131 -4.43 -5.41 16.14
C LYS A 131 -5.57 -4.43 15.83
N SER A 132 -6.54 -4.90 15.05
CA SER A 132 -7.88 -4.31 14.99
C SER A 132 -8.79 -5.04 15.97
N PHE A 133 -9.52 -4.28 16.78
CA PHE A 133 -10.49 -4.79 17.76
C PHE A 133 -11.70 -3.85 17.85
N ALA A 134 -12.78 -4.34 18.46
CA ALA A 134 -13.92 -3.50 18.82
C ALA A 134 -13.49 -2.39 19.78
N ALA A 135 -14.27 -1.31 19.83
CA ALA A 135 -14.02 -0.15 20.69
C ALA A 135 -13.64 -0.57 22.12
N ILE A 136 -12.51 -0.08 22.62
CA ILE A 136 -12.11 -0.28 24.02
C ILE A 136 -12.61 0.95 24.80
N PRO A 137 -13.56 0.79 25.72
CA PRO A 137 -14.18 1.93 26.40
C PRO A 137 -13.33 2.47 27.55
N ASP A 138 -12.41 1.66 28.08
CA ASP A 138 -11.69 1.96 29.31
C ASP A 138 -10.16 1.90 29.14
N VAL A 139 -9.47 2.62 30.02
CA VAL A 139 -8.01 2.76 30.01
C VAL A 139 -7.32 1.44 30.38
N LEU A 140 -7.90 0.61 31.24
CA LEU A 140 -7.31 -0.67 31.64
C LEU A 140 -7.26 -1.64 30.45
N GLY A 141 -8.33 -1.71 29.66
CA GLY A 141 -8.40 -2.48 28.42
C GLY A 141 -7.35 -2.02 27.41
N VAL A 142 -7.15 -0.70 27.26
CA VAL A 142 -6.12 -0.15 26.38
C VAL A 142 -4.73 -0.56 26.86
N HIS A 143 -4.43 -0.42 28.16
CA HIS A 143 -3.15 -0.85 28.74
C HIS A 143 -2.90 -2.34 28.59
N ARG A 144 -3.94 -3.17 28.74
CA ARG A 144 -3.85 -4.62 28.53
C ARG A 144 -3.39 -4.93 27.10
N TRP A 145 -3.99 -4.31 26.10
CA TRP A 145 -3.59 -4.50 24.69
C TRP A 145 -2.21 -3.93 24.39
N LEU A 146 -1.87 -2.75 24.93
CA LEU A 146 -0.53 -2.18 24.77
C LEU A 146 0.54 -3.11 25.33
N ARG A 147 0.29 -3.77 26.47
CA ARG A 147 1.22 -4.76 27.04
C ARG A 147 1.43 -5.96 26.13
N VAL A 148 0.35 -6.50 25.56
CA VAL A 148 0.41 -7.63 24.62
C VAL A 148 1.22 -7.23 23.37
N LEU A 149 0.85 -6.11 22.73
CA LEU A 149 1.52 -5.63 21.52
C LEU A 149 3.00 -5.25 21.78
N SER A 150 3.31 -4.67 22.94
CA SER A 150 4.69 -4.37 23.31
C SER A 150 5.53 -5.63 23.55
N GLY A 151 4.93 -6.69 24.10
CA GLY A 151 5.59 -7.97 24.29
C GLY A 151 5.93 -8.64 22.96
N GLU A 152 4.97 -8.69 22.03
CA GLU A 152 5.19 -9.19 20.67
C GLU A 152 6.27 -8.37 19.94
N LEU A 153 6.17 -7.03 20.01
CA LEU A 153 7.14 -6.13 19.42
C LEU A 153 8.55 -6.34 20.01
N ALA A 154 8.68 -6.52 21.33
CA ALA A 154 9.95 -6.76 21.99
C ALA A 154 10.60 -8.07 21.51
N GLY A 155 9.82 -9.14 21.34
CA GLY A 155 10.30 -10.41 20.77
C GLY A 155 10.86 -10.23 19.35
N ARG A 156 10.10 -9.58 18.47
CA ARG A 156 10.53 -9.30 17.08
C ARG A 156 11.76 -8.39 17.02
N LEU A 157 11.88 -7.44 17.94
CA LEU A 157 13.05 -6.55 18.05
C LEU A 157 14.30 -7.26 18.58
N LEU A 158 14.13 -8.28 19.43
CA LEU A 158 15.22 -9.12 19.90
C LEU A 158 15.78 -9.95 18.74
N GLU A 159 14.92 -10.62 17.97
CA GLU A 159 15.30 -11.37 16.77
C GLU A 159 16.03 -10.47 15.76
N ASP A 160 15.49 -9.28 15.50
CA ASP A 160 16.09 -8.30 14.60
C ASP A 160 17.48 -7.84 15.08
N ARG A 161 17.63 -7.58 16.39
CA ARG A 161 18.94 -7.23 16.96
C ARG A 161 19.93 -8.40 16.83
N MET A 162 19.51 -9.63 17.10
CA MET A 162 20.39 -10.80 16.97
C MET A 162 20.83 -11.02 15.52
N ALA A 163 19.92 -10.87 14.57
CA ALA A 163 20.20 -11.07 13.15
C ALA A 163 21.02 -9.92 12.52
N LEU A 164 20.69 -8.66 12.85
CA LEU A 164 21.20 -7.48 12.15
C LEU A 164 22.06 -6.55 13.01
N ARG A 165 22.27 -6.89 14.29
CA ARG A 165 23.11 -6.14 15.26
C ARG A 165 22.77 -4.64 15.32
N ARG A 166 21.48 -4.31 15.20
CA ARG A 166 20.99 -2.93 15.19
C ARG A 166 20.04 -2.65 16.35
N THR A 167 19.77 -1.36 16.56
CA THR A 167 18.93 -0.86 17.66
C THR A 167 17.88 0.11 17.14
N PRO A 168 16.60 -0.04 17.54
CA PRO A 168 15.56 0.92 17.17
C PRO A 168 15.82 2.29 17.79
N LYS A 169 15.56 3.36 17.02
CA LYS A 169 15.73 4.76 17.47
C LYS A 169 14.41 5.49 17.68
N LEU A 170 13.34 5.03 17.03
CA LEU A 170 12.03 5.65 17.03
C LEU A 170 10.96 4.61 17.32
N LEU A 171 9.99 4.97 18.17
CA LEU A 171 8.75 4.24 18.36
C LEU A 171 7.58 5.09 17.83
N LYS A 172 6.74 4.52 16.97
CA LYS A 172 5.52 5.17 16.48
C LYS A 172 4.31 4.40 16.98
N LEU A 173 3.41 5.10 17.66
CA LEU A 173 2.10 4.60 18.08
C LEU A 173 1.05 5.12 17.10
N GLU A 174 0.27 4.23 16.50
CA GLU A 174 -0.86 4.56 15.62
C GLU A 174 -2.14 3.95 16.19
N TYR A 175 -3.21 4.75 16.24
CA TYR A 175 -4.48 4.33 16.84
C TYR A 175 -5.67 5.07 16.24
N ARG A 176 -6.86 4.52 16.41
CA ARG A 176 -8.15 5.16 16.09
C ARG A 176 -8.97 5.23 17.38
N ALA A 177 -9.53 6.39 17.67
CA ALA A 177 -10.30 6.67 18.90
C ALA A 177 -11.43 7.66 18.62
N ASN A 178 -12.26 7.95 19.63
CA ASN A 178 -13.39 8.90 19.56
C ASN A 178 -14.41 8.53 18.48
N LEU A 179 -14.94 7.31 18.56
CA LEU A 179 -15.98 6.80 17.65
C LEU A 179 -17.20 7.72 17.71
N LYS A 180 -17.71 8.15 16.55
CA LYS A 180 -18.97 8.89 16.48
C LYS A 180 -20.12 8.00 16.98
N ALA A 181 -21.18 8.60 17.55
CA ALA A 181 -22.34 7.86 18.07
C ALA A 181 -23.00 6.93 17.02
N SER A 182 -22.99 7.32 15.74
CA SER A 182 -23.44 6.48 14.63
C SER A 182 -22.63 5.20 14.46
N HIS A 183 -21.34 5.21 14.82
CA HIS A 183 -20.39 4.12 14.65
C HIS A 183 -20.43 3.10 15.81
N LEU A 184 -20.88 3.52 17.00
CA LEU A 184 -21.15 2.59 18.11
C LEU A 184 -22.28 1.60 17.79
N ARG A 185 -23.20 1.98 16.89
CA ARG A 185 -24.36 1.15 16.52
C ARG A 185 -24.06 0.09 15.46
N ASP A 186 -23.14 0.38 14.53
CA ASP A 186 -22.71 -0.57 13.50
C ASP A 186 -21.25 -0.28 13.09
N TRP A 187 -20.30 -0.91 13.78
CA TRP A 187 -18.87 -0.75 13.53
C TRP A 187 -18.34 -1.56 12.35
N THR A 188 -19.22 -2.38 11.75
CA THR A 188 -18.94 -3.21 10.59
C THR A 188 -19.43 -2.59 9.28
N ALA A 189 -20.33 -1.60 9.33
CA ALA A 189 -20.82 -0.90 8.15
C ALA A 189 -19.86 0.19 7.66
N GLY A 190 -19.24 -0.02 6.49
CA GLY A 190 -18.37 0.95 5.81
C GLY A 190 -16.87 0.75 6.03
N ARG A 191 -16.02 1.62 5.47
CA ARG A 191 -14.56 1.54 5.71
C ARG A 191 -14.23 2.18 7.05
N ALA A 192 -13.55 1.46 7.95
CA ALA A 192 -13.09 2.00 9.23
C ALA A 192 -12.28 3.32 9.10
N SER A 193 -11.56 3.50 7.98
CA SER A 193 -10.82 4.72 7.64
C SER A 193 -11.69 5.92 7.28
N GLU A 194 -12.95 5.71 6.89
CA GLU A 194 -13.93 6.78 6.62
C GLU A 194 -14.70 7.17 7.89
N LEU A 195 -14.72 6.27 8.88
CA LEU A 195 -15.51 6.39 10.10
C LEU A 195 -14.71 6.96 11.28
N THR A 196 -13.39 6.72 11.30
CA THR A 196 -12.47 7.25 12.32
C THR A 196 -11.12 7.60 11.72
N GLU A 197 -10.65 8.81 12.06
CA GLU A 197 -9.32 9.28 11.67
C GLU A 197 -8.23 8.49 12.40
N MET A 198 -7.19 8.09 11.67
CA MET A 198 -6.01 7.48 12.25
C MET A 198 -5.15 8.57 12.87
N ARG A 199 -4.94 8.47 14.18
CA ARG A 199 -3.99 9.32 14.91
C ARG A 199 -2.66 8.61 15.03
N SER A 200 -1.58 9.39 15.04
CA SER A 200 -0.25 8.84 15.25
C SER A 200 0.60 9.74 16.13
N ARG A 201 1.50 9.14 16.90
CA ARG A 201 2.50 9.85 17.70
C ARG A 201 3.83 9.11 17.67
N SER A 202 4.90 9.85 17.42
CA SER A 202 6.26 9.33 17.35
C SER A 202 7.06 9.79 18.56
N PHE A 203 7.90 8.91 19.08
CA PHE A 203 8.72 9.14 20.27
C PHE A 203 10.11 8.56 20.03
N ALA A 204 11.11 9.11 20.72
CA ALA A 204 12.40 8.43 20.84
C ALA A 204 12.17 7.05 21.46
N PHE A 205 12.88 6.04 20.95
CA PHE A 205 12.77 4.70 21.51
C PHE A 205 13.30 4.71 22.97
N PRO A 206 12.57 4.14 23.94
CA PRO A 206 12.95 4.27 25.36
C PRO A 206 14.33 3.69 25.65
N ALA A 207 15.19 4.46 26.32
CA ALA A 207 16.54 4.02 26.66
C ALA A 207 16.55 2.72 27.51
N ALA A 208 15.63 2.62 28.48
CA ALA A 208 15.46 1.40 29.27
C ALA A 208 15.11 0.18 28.41
N ALA A 209 14.27 0.34 27.39
CA ALA A 209 13.93 -0.73 26.45
C ALA A 209 15.13 -1.11 25.57
N THR A 210 15.93 -0.13 25.15
CA THR A 210 17.20 -0.39 24.45
C THR A 210 18.15 -1.23 25.29
N SER A 211 18.35 -0.86 26.55
CA SER A 211 19.20 -1.61 27.49
C SER A 211 18.68 -3.01 27.73
N ALA A 212 17.36 -3.17 27.93
CA ALA A 212 16.73 -4.47 28.12
C ALA A 212 16.91 -5.39 26.91
N LEU A 213 16.76 -4.88 25.68
CA LEU A 213 17.00 -5.65 24.47
C LEU A 213 18.48 -6.04 24.31
N SER A 214 19.42 -5.17 24.68
CA SER A 214 20.85 -5.50 24.66
C SER A 214 21.20 -6.59 25.67
N ALA A 215 20.66 -6.51 26.89
CA ALA A 215 20.85 -7.52 27.92
C ALA A 215 20.25 -8.87 27.50
N ALA A 216 19.03 -8.86 26.95
CA ALA A 216 18.37 -10.07 26.46
C ALA A 216 19.16 -10.73 25.32
N ALA A 217 19.66 -9.95 24.35
CA ALA A 217 20.47 -10.50 23.25
C ALA A 217 21.78 -11.13 23.74
N ALA A 218 22.42 -10.54 24.75
CA ALA A 218 23.63 -11.09 25.37
C ALA A 218 23.34 -12.42 26.09
N ALA A 219 22.24 -12.49 26.85
CA ALA A 219 21.84 -13.70 27.56
C ALA A 219 21.52 -14.86 26.61
N THR A 220 20.85 -14.60 25.49
CA THR A 220 20.55 -15.63 24.47
C THR A 220 21.79 -16.12 23.73
N ALA A 221 22.84 -15.30 23.60
CA ALA A 221 24.08 -15.72 22.95
C ALA A 221 24.97 -16.63 23.82
N THR A 222 24.72 -16.66 25.13
CA THR A 222 25.46 -17.46 26.12
C THR A 222 24.78 -18.77 26.50
N ALA A 223 23.57 -19.02 26.00
CA ALA A 223 22.78 -20.23 26.23
C ALA A 223 22.90 -21.19 25.04
#